data_AF-A0A0G3G7J0-F1
#
_entry.id   AF-A0A0G3G7J0-F1
#
_cell.length_a   1.000
_cell.length_b   1.000
_cell.length_c   1.000
_cell.angle_alpha   90.00
_cell.angle_beta   90.00
_cell.angle_gamma   90.00
#
_symmetry.space_group_name_H-M   'P 1'
#
loop_
_entity.id
_entity.type
_entity.pdbx_description
1 polymer ?
#
loop_
_entity_poly.entity_id
_entity_poly.type
_entity_poly.pdbx_seq_one_letter_code
_entity_poly.pdbx_strand_id
1 'polypeptide(L)'
;MTELETRLKHIRDRLAELEAMAREDTTEAAHRVTAELTRELNQAIEDAADRTEGTDTPAASEPRAPRDPVEKCPRCTLRSFTFQDGTIRERANQPGHFEAQYHCMSCGHEAWRELGNR
;
A
#
# COMPACT_ATOMS: atom_id res chain seq x y z
N MET A 1 4.29 12.37 19.64
CA MET A 1 4.71 12.02 18.26
C MET A 1 4.60 10.53 18.13
N THR A 2 3.92 10.06 17.10
CA THR A 2 3.77 8.62 16.83
C THR A 2 5.00 8.10 16.08
N GLU A 3 5.31 6.82 16.22
CA GLU A 3 6.41 6.16 15.50
C GLU A 3 6.27 6.31 13.97
N LEU A 4 5.02 6.36 13.49
CA LEU A 4 4.68 6.61 12.09
C LEU A 4 5.10 8.01 11.63
N GLU A 5 4.88 9.05 12.44
CA GLU A 5 5.27 10.43 12.11
C GLU A 5 6.80 10.58 12.00
N THR A 6 7.55 9.88 12.86
CA THR A 6 9.02 9.85 12.81
C THR A 6 9.50 9.18 11.53
N ARG A 7 8.88 8.06 11.15
CA ARG A 7 9.22 7.30 9.95
C ARG A 7 8.91 8.09 8.67
N LEU A 8 7.79 8.79 8.61
CA LEU A 8 7.42 9.64 7.47
C LEU A 8 8.34 10.86 7.30
N LYS A 9 8.76 11.50 8.41
CA LYS A 9 9.74 12.59 8.35
C LYS A 9 11.09 12.09 7.82
N HIS A 10 11.55 10.94 8.29
CA HIS A 10 12.81 10.33 7.82
C HIS A 10 12.78 10.03 6.32
N ILE A 11 11.67 9.49 5.79
CA ILE A 11 11.50 9.22 4.36
C ILE A 11 11.55 10.53 3.55
N ARG A 12 10.84 11.57 4.00
CA ARG A 12 10.81 12.87 3.32
C ARG A 12 12.20 13.52 3.25
N ASP A 13 12.94 13.48 4.36
CA ASP A 13 14.24 14.13 4.45
C ASP A 13 15.27 13.42 3.53
N ARG A 14 15.17 12.08 3.38
CA ARG A 14 16.01 11.30 2.44
C ARG A 14 15.62 11.48 0.97
N LEU A 15 14.34 11.71 0.66
CA LEU A 15 13.91 12.08 -0.69
C LEU A 15 14.48 13.45 -1.11
N ALA A 16 14.52 14.41 -0.18
CA ALA A 16 15.13 15.72 -0.44
C ALA A 16 16.64 15.61 -0.69
N GLU A 17 17.33 14.71 0.01
CA GLU A 17 18.76 14.45 -0.19
C GLU A 17 19.04 13.85 -1.59
N LEU A 18 18.24 12.88 -2.02
CA LEU A 18 18.31 12.32 -3.38
C LEU A 18 18.02 13.37 -4.47
N GLU A 19 17.04 14.24 -4.26
CA GLU A 19 16.72 15.32 -5.20
C GLU A 19 17.86 16.34 -5.32
N ALA A 20 18.54 16.65 -4.21
CA ALA A 20 19.73 17.51 -4.21
C ALA A 20 20.88 16.87 -5.00
N MET A 21 21.18 15.59 -4.76
CA MET A 21 22.25 14.88 -5.50
C MET A 21 21.95 14.74 -7.00
N ALA A 22 20.68 14.54 -7.38
CA ALA A 22 20.25 14.49 -8.77
C ALA A 22 20.40 15.84 -9.50
N ARG A 23 20.31 16.97 -8.78
CA ARG A 23 20.53 18.31 -9.34
C ARG A 23 22.01 18.67 -9.49
N GLU A 24 22.88 18.05 -8.71
CA GLU A 24 24.33 18.29 -8.72
C GLU A 24 25.09 17.39 -9.72
N ASP A 25 24.37 16.60 -10.54
CA ASP A 25 24.94 15.64 -11.51
C ASP A 25 25.91 14.62 -10.86
N THR A 26 25.71 14.35 -9.56
CA THR A 26 26.52 13.42 -8.77
C THR A 26 25.94 12.02 -8.81
N THR A 27 25.94 11.42 -10.00
CA THR A 27 25.30 10.13 -10.32
C THR A 27 25.75 8.99 -9.38
N GLU A 28 27.04 8.94 -9.02
CA GLU A 28 27.59 7.92 -8.13
C GLU A 28 27.15 8.05 -6.66
N ALA A 29 26.88 9.27 -6.19
CA ALA A 29 26.38 9.51 -4.85
C ALA A 29 24.89 9.14 -4.76
N ALA A 30 24.11 9.54 -5.77
CA ALA A 30 22.71 9.16 -5.90
C ALA A 30 22.52 7.63 -6.00
N HIS A 31 23.39 6.94 -6.75
CA HIS A 31 23.36 5.47 -6.83
C HIS A 31 23.64 4.79 -5.49
N ARG A 32 24.60 5.29 -4.69
CA ARG A 32 24.90 4.74 -3.36
C ARG A 32 23.72 4.89 -2.41
N VAL A 33 23.12 6.08 -2.36
CA VAL A 33 21.96 6.35 -1.50
C VAL A 33 20.72 5.56 -1.94
N THR A 34 20.50 5.40 -3.25
CA THR A 34 19.43 4.55 -3.77
C THR A 34 19.62 3.08 -3.38
N ALA A 35 20.84 2.56 -3.45
CA ALA A 35 21.16 1.18 -3.06
C ALA A 35 21.01 0.94 -1.56
N GLU A 36 21.33 1.95 -0.73
CA GLU A 36 21.10 1.91 0.72
C GLU A 36 19.60 1.92 1.06
N LEU A 37 18.83 2.82 0.44
CA LEU A 37 17.37 2.88 0.59
C LEU A 37 16.68 1.60 0.16
N THR A 38 17.13 0.98 -0.94
CA THR A 38 16.57 -0.29 -1.42
C THR A 38 16.81 -1.40 -0.41
N ARG A 39 17.99 -1.44 0.23
CA ARG A 39 18.29 -2.42 1.27
C ARG A 39 17.46 -2.22 2.52
N GLU A 40 17.34 -0.99 3.00
CA GLU A 40 16.49 -0.68 4.16
C GLU A 40 15.01 -0.98 3.91
N LEU A 41 14.52 -0.74 2.68
CA LEU A 41 13.15 -1.07 2.30
C LEU A 41 12.93 -2.59 2.31
N ASN A 42 13.85 -3.35 1.72
CA ASN A 42 13.76 -4.82 1.70
C ASN A 42 13.81 -5.38 3.13
N GLN A 43 14.71 -4.88 3.98
CA GLN A 43 14.77 -5.29 5.39
C GLN A 43 13.47 -4.96 6.13
N ALA A 44 12.90 -3.77 5.91
CA ALA A 44 11.64 -3.40 6.54
C ALA A 44 10.44 -4.23 6.04
N ILE A 45 10.50 -4.74 4.81
CA ILE A 45 9.51 -5.68 4.25
C ILE A 45 9.68 -7.07 4.88
N GLU A 46 10.92 -7.55 5.01
CA GLU A 46 11.25 -8.83 5.68
C GLU A 46 10.86 -8.80 7.17
N ASP A 47 11.21 -7.73 7.90
CA ASP A 47 10.83 -7.55 9.31
C ASP A 47 9.31 -7.48 9.50
N ALA A 48 8.58 -6.96 8.50
CA ALA A 48 7.12 -6.96 8.51
C ALA A 48 6.54 -8.36 8.22
N ALA A 49 7.20 -9.15 7.37
CA ALA A 49 6.82 -10.54 7.08
C ALA A 49 7.04 -11.44 8.31
N ASP A 50 8.19 -11.34 8.98
CA ASP A 50 8.53 -12.12 10.19
C ASP A 50 7.60 -11.80 11.37
N ARG A 51 7.12 -10.55 11.47
CA ARG A 51 6.13 -10.16 12.49
C ARG A 51 4.73 -10.76 12.26
N THR A 52 4.48 -11.35 11.10
CA THR A 52 3.19 -11.95 10.73
C THR A 52 3.13 -13.46 11.04
N GLU A 53 4.27 -14.13 11.25
CA GLU A 53 4.31 -15.58 11.55
C GLU A 53 4.03 -15.94 13.02
N GLY A 54 3.75 -14.94 13.87
CA GLY A 54 3.59 -15.11 15.32
C GLY A 54 2.15 -15.06 15.82
N THR A 55 1.14 -15.56 15.10
CA THR A 55 -0.20 -15.74 15.69
C THR A 55 -0.96 -16.88 15.02
N ASP A 56 -0.97 -18.05 15.67
CA ASP A 56 -2.00 -19.10 15.50
C ASP A 56 -3.38 -18.50 15.79
N THR A 57 -3.96 -17.82 14.81
CA THR A 57 -5.36 -17.40 14.81
C THR A 57 -6.10 -18.41 13.95
N PRO A 58 -7.21 -19.01 14.43
CA PRO A 58 -7.93 -20.03 13.68
C PRO A 58 -8.27 -19.48 12.30
N ALA A 59 -7.86 -20.22 11.26
CA ALA A 59 -7.95 -19.86 9.84
C ALA A 59 -9.23 -19.07 9.53
N ALA A 60 -9.13 -17.75 9.59
CA ALA A 60 -10.13 -16.86 9.04
C ALA A 60 -9.99 -17.05 7.53
N SER A 61 -10.93 -17.81 6.96
CA SER A 61 -11.08 -18.08 5.54
C SER A 61 -10.51 -16.93 4.72
N GLU A 62 -9.46 -17.19 3.93
CA GLU A 62 -8.80 -16.16 3.11
C GLU A 62 -9.86 -15.31 2.43
N PRO A 63 -9.81 -13.97 2.59
CA PRO A 63 -10.85 -13.11 2.08
C PRO A 63 -10.88 -13.22 0.56
N ARG A 64 -11.97 -13.79 0.05
CA ARG A 64 -12.13 -14.11 -1.36
C ARG A 64 -12.32 -12.81 -2.16
N ALA A 65 -11.78 -12.78 -3.37
CA ALA A 65 -12.04 -11.69 -4.31
C ALA A 65 -13.56 -11.43 -4.45
N PRO A 66 -13.99 -10.16 -4.56
CA PRO A 66 -15.39 -9.82 -4.72
C PRO A 66 -16.01 -10.53 -5.93
N ARG A 67 -17.23 -11.06 -5.77
CA ARG A 67 -17.96 -11.78 -6.85
C ARG A 67 -18.16 -10.91 -8.09
N ASP A 68 -18.39 -9.62 -7.89
CA ASP A 68 -18.55 -8.62 -8.95
C ASP A 68 -17.39 -7.61 -8.88
N PRO A 69 -16.28 -7.83 -9.60
CA PRO A 69 -15.08 -6.99 -9.50
C PRO A 69 -15.21 -5.65 -10.23
N VAL A 70 -16.40 -5.31 -10.74
CA VAL A 70 -16.63 -4.12 -11.54
C VAL A 70 -17.94 -3.45 -11.14
N GLU A 71 -17.83 -2.25 -10.59
CA GLU A 71 -18.96 -1.39 -10.24
C GLU A 71 -19.03 -0.16 -11.15
N LYS A 72 -20.07 0.66 -10.99
CA LYS A 72 -20.13 1.98 -11.62
C LYS A 72 -19.32 3.00 -10.80
N CYS A 73 -18.45 3.77 -11.45
CA CYS A 73 -17.69 4.81 -10.74
C CYS A 73 -18.63 5.86 -10.12
N PRO A 74 -18.56 6.09 -8.79
CA PRO A 74 -19.42 7.07 -8.12
C PRO A 74 -19.06 8.51 -8.49
N ARG A 75 -17.86 8.75 -9.06
CA ARG A 75 -17.36 10.09 -9.34
C ARG A 75 -17.68 10.58 -10.75
N CYS A 76 -17.31 9.79 -11.77
CA CYS A 76 -17.55 10.18 -13.16
C CYS A 76 -18.81 9.55 -13.75
N THR A 77 -19.31 8.45 -13.18
CA THR A 77 -20.47 7.67 -13.67
C THR A 77 -20.35 7.11 -15.10
N LEU A 78 -19.22 7.36 -15.78
CA LEU A 78 -18.98 7.03 -17.19
C LEU A 78 -18.56 5.58 -17.42
N ARG A 79 -17.73 5.00 -16.53
CA ARG A 79 -17.13 3.66 -16.70
C ARG A 79 -17.02 2.86 -15.41
N SER A 80 -16.55 1.64 -15.59
CA SER A 80 -16.14 0.65 -14.59
C SER A 80 -15.24 1.22 -13.51
N PHE A 81 -15.58 0.89 -12.27
CA PHE A 81 -14.79 1.02 -11.07
C PHE A 81 -14.36 -0.39 -10.70
N THR A 82 -13.08 -0.69 -10.93
CA THR A 82 -12.60 -2.06 -10.98
C THR A 82 -11.81 -2.39 -9.73
N PHE A 83 -12.11 -3.53 -9.13
CA PHE A 83 -11.34 -4.13 -8.06
C PHE A 83 -9.87 -4.29 -8.45
N GLN A 84 -8.97 -4.04 -7.50
CA GLN A 84 -7.53 -4.21 -7.66
C GLN A 84 -7.08 -5.47 -6.92
N ASP A 85 -6.60 -6.48 -7.65
CA ASP A 85 -6.09 -7.73 -7.07
C ASP A 85 -4.93 -7.45 -6.08
N GLY A 86 -4.86 -8.25 -5.02
CA GLY A 86 -3.82 -8.10 -3.98
C GLY A 86 -4.01 -6.90 -3.05
N THR A 87 -5.11 -6.14 -3.18
CA THR A 87 -5.41 -5.00 -2.29
C THR A 87 -6.38 -5.34 -1.16
N ILE A 88 -6.73 -6.61 -0.99
CA ILE A 88 -7.65 -7.02 0.08
C ILE A 88 -6.94 -6.89 1.43
N ARG A 89 -7.56 -6.18 2.38
CA ARG A 89 -7.05 -6.03 3.74
C ARG A 89 -8.16 -6.09 4.78
N GLU A 90 -7.80 -6.47 5.99
CA GLU A 90 -8.68 -6.35 7.15
C GLU A 90 -8.82 -4.88 7.57
N ARG A 91 -10.02 -4.50 8.01
CA ARG A 91 -10.28 -3.14 8.48
C ARG A 91 -9.70 -2.95 9.87
N ALA A 92 -8.90 -1.90 10.05
CA ALA A 92 -8.17 -1.62 11.29
C ALA A 92 -9.06 -1.56 12.56
N ASN A 93 -10.35 -1.23 12.42
CA ASN A 93 -11.27 -1.06 13.54
C ASN A 93 -12.36 -2.14 13.63
N GLN A 94 -12.36 -3.12 12.72
CA GLN A 94 -13.42 -4.13 12.63
C GLN A 94 -12.81 -5.49 12.26
N PRO A 95 -12.32 -6.24 13.26
CA PRO A 95 -11.78 -7.57 13.04
C PRO A 95 -12.81 -8.48 12.35
N GLY A 96 -12.36 -9.24 11.35
CA GLY A 96 -13.21 -10.10 10.52
C GLY A 96 -13.97 -9.37 9.40
N HIS A 97 -13.81 -8.05 9.27
CA HIS A 97 -14.34 -7.28 8.14
C HIS A 97 -13.22 -6.89 7.18
N PHE A 98 -13.42 -7.16 5.90
CA PHE A 98 -12.42 -6.91 4.87
C PHE A 98 -12.85 -5.78 3.94
N GLU A 99 -11.87 -5.07 3.41
CA GLU A 99 -12.04 -4.09 2.36
C GLU A 99 -11.01 -4.29 1.25
N ALA A 100 -11.34 -3.82 0.06
CA ALA A 100 -10.51 -3.90 -1.12
C ALA A 100 -10.44 -2.54 -1.82
N GLN A 101 -9.34 -2.28 -2.51
CA GLN A 101 -9.20 -1.08 -3.33
C GLN A 101 -9.89 -1.27 -4.68
N TYR A 102 -10.57 -0.22 -5.11
CA TYR A 102 -11.15 -0.10 -6.43
C TYR A 102 -10.59 1.14 -7.12
N HIS A 103 -10.34 1.04 -8.42
CA HIS A 103 -9.80 2.11 -9.24
C HIS A 103 -10.64 2.31 -10.51
N CYS A 104 -10.94 3.57 -10.84
CA CYS A 104 -11.64 3.93 -12.05
C CYS A 104 -10.65 4.33 -13.16
N MET A 105 -10.55 3.49 -14.19
CA MET A 105 -9.69 3.70 -15.36
C MET A 105 -10.06 4.93 -16.23
N SER A 106 -11.15 5.64 -15.92
CA SER A 106 -11.57 6.83 -16.67
C SER A 106 -11.29 8.15 -15.99
N CYS A 107 -11.35 8.20 -14.66
CA CYS A 107 -11.15 9.45 -13.92
C CYS A 107 -10.06 9.35 -12.85
N GLY A 108 -9.39 8.20 -12.72
CA GLY A 108 -8.35 7.98 -11.72
C GLY A 108 -8.88 7.92 -10.28
N HIS A 109 -10.19 7.87 -10.08
CA HIS A 109 -10.74 7.80 -8.73
C HIS A 109 -10.44 6.45 -8.09
N GLU A 110 -9.91 6.48 -6.87
CA GLU A 110 -9.66 5.31 -6.03
C GLU A 110 -10.50 5.37 -4.77
N ALA A 111 -11.02 4.24 -4.34
CA ALA A 111 -11.71 4.11 -3.04
C ALA A 111 -11.61 2.70 -2.49
N TRP A 112 -11.67 2.58 -1.17
CA TRP A 112 -11.78 1.32 -0.45
C TRP A 112 -13.25 0.92 -0.32
N ARG A 113 -13.56 -0.33 -0.65
CA ARG A 113 -14.91 -0.90 -0.59
C ARG A 113 -14.94 -2.12 0.30
N GLU A 114 -15.99 -2.24 1.10
CA GLU A 114 -16.22 -3.39 1.96
C GLU A 114 -16.48 -4.64 1.12
N LEU A 115 -15.83 -5.74 1.47
CA LEU A 115 -16.11 -7.06 0.91
C LEU A 115 -17.17 -7.74 1.79
N GLY A 116 -18.37 -7.90 1.27
CA GLY A 116 -19.45 -8.58 1.97
C GLY A 116 -19.32 -10.10 1.92
N ASN A 117 -19.28 -10.76 3.09
CA ASN A 117 -19.67 -12.17 3.20
C ASN A 117 -21.19 -12.26 3.00
N ARG A 118 -21.66 -12.64 1.82
CA ARG A 118 -23.07 -12.99 1.58
C ARG A 118 -23.22 -14.30 0.83
#